data_AF-A0A9Q9W507-F1
#
_entry.id   AF-A0A9Q9W507-F1
#
_cell.length_a   1.000
_cell.length_b   1.000
_cell.length_c   1.000
_cell.angle_alpha   90.00
_cell.angle_beta   90.00
_cell.angle_gamma   90.00
#
_symmetry.space_group_name_H-M   'P 1'
#
loop_
_entity.id
_entity.type
_entity.pdbx_description
1 polymer ?
#
loop_
_entity_poly.entity_id
_entity_poly.type
_entity_poly.pdbx_seq_one_letter_code
_entity_poly.pdbx_strand_id
1 'polypeptide(L)'
;MTCKDSGVKLLSYALKSPNCHLEILRLSGSMVTEEGCWLCVFSSEFKPSHLRELDLSYNHPGDSGVKLLNDKLKDPNCSLQMLTLDHGGHFRITPGLQKYACDLALDPNTAHAQLILSEGNRTAKHVEKKQPYPDHPDRFELCEQVLCEESLTGRCYWEVKWSGTGLVGLTYKGIIRKSGADCWFGLNEKSWGMYCRDIIYTVWHNNKSTDISGPSSRTNRVGVYVDVFGRHSVLLQCL
;
A
#
# COMPACT_ATOMS: atom_id res chain seq x y z
N MET A 1 -0.61 -12.51 9.60
CA MET A 1 -1.32 -12.29 10.87
C MET A 1 -0.68 -11.06 11.52
N THR A 2 -1.37 -9.92 11.59
CA THR A 2 -0.81 -8.69 12.18
C THR A 2 -1.00 -8.72 13.70
N CYS A 3 0.09 -8.62 14.46
CA CYS A 3 0.09 -8.66 15.92
C CYS A 3 -0.22 -7.28 16.54
N LYS A 4 -1.51 -6.96 16.75
CA LYS A 4 -1.90 -5.73 17.46
C LYS A 4 -1.59 -5.83 18.96
N ASP A 5 -1.96 -4.82 19.75
CA ASP A 5 -1.75 -4.81 21.21
C ASP A 5 -2.29 -6.06 21.92
N SER A 6 -3.38 -6.65 21.44
CA SER A 6 -3.89 -7.93 21.96
C SER A 6 -2.91 -9.10 21.78
N GLY A 7 -2.21 -9.15 20.64
CA GLY A 7 -1.14 -10.11 20.40
C GLY A 7 0.10 -9.79 21.26
N VAL A 8 0.44 -8.50 21.42
CA VAL A 8 1.49 -8.05 22.35
C VAL A 8 1.18 -8.46 23.78
N LYS A 9 -0.08 -8.40 24.19
CA LYS A 9 -0.54 -8.88 25.51
C LYS A 9 -0.25 -10.35 25.70
N LEU A 10 -0.56 -11.20 24.71
CA LEU A 10 -0.25 -12.63 24.76
C LEU A 10 1.26 -12.88 24.82
N LEU A 11 2.04 -12.17 24.00
CA LEU A 11 3.50 -12.24 24.03
C LEU A 11 4.06 -11.78 25.38
N SER A 12 3.46 -10.76 26.00
CA SER A 12 3.88 -10.25 27.31
C SER A 12 3.73 -11.31 28.41
N TYR A 13 2.70 -12.17 28.33
CA TYR A 13 2.55 -13.30 29.25
C TYR A 13 3.60 -14.39 28.99
N ALA A 14 3.90 -14.68 27.73
CA ALA A 14 4.93 -15.66 27.38
C ALA A 14 6.33 -15.21 27.83
N LEU A 15 6.65 -13.92 27.67
CA LEU A 15 7.90 -13.29 28.08
C LEU A 15 8.12 -13.30 29.60
N LYS A 16 7.06 -13.39 30.40
CA LYS A 16 7.13 -13.51 31.87
C LYS A 16 7.46 -14.93 32.33
N SER A 17 7.40 -15.93 31.45
CA SER A 17 7.75 -17.29 31.81
C SER A 17 9.25 -17.36 32.15
N PRO A 18 9.63 -17.95 33.29
CA PRO A 18 11.05 -18.08 33.68
C PRO A 18 11.85 -18.95 32.69
N ASN A 19 11.16 -19.71 31.84
CA ASN A 19 11.77 -20.54 30.80
C ASN A 19 11.80 -19.84 29.42
N CYS A 20 11.36 -18.58 29.32
CA CYS A 20 11.36 -17.85 28.06
C CYS A 20 12.75 -17.29 27.75
N HIS A 21 13.38 -17.78 26.68
CA HIS A 21 14.71 -17.37 26.24
C HIS A 21 14.65 -16.51 24.97
N LEU A 22 13.55 -15.76 24.77
CA LEU A 22 13.39 -14.95 23.57
C LEU A 22 14.31 -13.72 23.64
N GLU A 23 15.33 -13.67 22.79
CA GLU A 23 16.28 -12.55 22.72
C GLU A 23 15.87 -11.46 21.72
N ILE A 24 15.12 -11.82 20.68
CA ILE A 24 14.75 -10.92 19.58
C ILE A 24 13.24 -10.96 19.38
N LEU A 25 12.59 -9.80 19.47
CA LEU A 25 11.17 -9.63 19.17
C LEU A 25 10.99 -8.57 18.09
N ARG A 26 10.56 -8.99 16.90
CA ARG A 26 10.25 -8.09 15.79
C ARG A 26 8.75 -8.04 15.56
N LEU A 27 8.16 -6.87 15.81
CA LEU A 27 6.75 -6.57 15.60
C LEU A 27 6.58 -5.45 14.57
N SER A 28 7.55 -5.30 13.67
CA SER A 28 7.49 -4.29 12.61
C SER A 28 6.17 -4.37 11.84
N GLY A 29 5.47 -3.24 11.68
CA GLY A 29 4.22 -3.18 10.91
C GLY A 29 2.99 -3.84 11.56
N SER A 30 3.02 -4.11 12.86
CA SER A 30 1.98 -4.91 13.54
C SER A 30 0.81 -4.11 14.14
N MET A 31 0.80 -2.79 13.99
CA MET A 31 -0.19 -1.86 14.57
C MET A 31 -0.13 -1.79 16.10
N VAL A 32 1.07 -1.90 16.66
CA VAL A 32 1.34 -1.70 18.08
C VAL A 32 1.12 -0.22 18.42
N THR A 33 0.38 0.05 19.50
CA THR A 33 0.12 1.40 20.00
C THR A 33 0.89 1.68 21.29
N GLU A 34 0.62 2.81 21.93
CA GLU A 34 1.07 3.11 23.29
C GLU A 34 0.78 1.95 24.26
N GLU A 35 -0.43 1.35 24.19
CA GLU A 35 -0.83 0.25 25.08
C GLU A 35 0.07 -0.97 24.92
N GLY A 36 0.39 -1.36 23.69
CA GLY A 36 1.32 -2.45 23.42
C GLY A 36 2.73 -2.16 23.94
N CYS A 37 3.19 -0.91 23.85
CA CYS A 37 4.48 -0.50 24.42
C CYS A 37 4.51 -0.66 25.94
N TRP A 38 3.42 -0.28 26.62
CA TRP A 38 3.26 -0.52 28.07
C TRP A 38 3.36 -2.00 28.41
N LEU A 39 2.70 -2.87 27.64
CA LEU A 39 2.74 -4.31 27.85
C LEU A 39 4.14 -4.90 27.63
N CYS A 40 4.90 -4.39 26.66
CA CYS A 40 6.30 -4.76 26.42
C CYS A 40 7.21 -4.38 27.60
N VAL A 41 7.04 -3.19 28.18
CA VAL A 41 7.84 -2.77 29.32
C VAL A 41 7.45 -3.55 30.58
N PHE A 42 6.16 -3.72 30.84
CA PHE A 42 5.68 -4.49 32.00
C PHE A 42 6.08 -5.96 31.97
N SER A 43 6.24 -6.60 30.80
CA SER A 43 6.80 -7.96 30.75
C SER A 43 8.28 -8.00 31.11
N SER A 44 9.04 -6.96 30.75
CA SER A 44 10.48 -6.87 31.01
C SER A 44 10.86 -6.51 32.46
N GLU A 45 9.91 -6.06 33.28
CA GLU A 45 10.13 -5.81 34.71
C GLU A 45 10.18 -7.10 35.55
N PHE A 46 9.67 -8.21 35.04
CA PHE A 46 9.78 -9.52 35.67
C PHE A 46 11.07 -10.19 35.20
N LYS A 47 12.03 -10.40 36.11
CA LYS A 47 13.30 -11.07 35.78
C LYS A 47 13.16 -12.61 35.77
N PRO A 48 13.89 -13.30 34.87
CA PRO A 48 14.79 -12.75 33.85
C PRO A 48 14.14 -12.72 32.45
N SER A 49 13.88 -11.53 31.94
CA SER A 49 13.67 -11.33 30.50
C SER A 49 15.02 -11.38 29.79
N HIS A 50 15.16 -12.27 28.81
CA HIS A 50 16.35 -12.39 27.96
C HIS A 50 16.31 -11.47 26.72
N LEU A 51 15.29 -10.62 26.61
CA LEU A 51 15.06 -9.80 25.42
C LEU A 51 16.14 -8.72 25.23
N ARG A 52 16.90 -8.83 24.14
CA ARG A 52 17.98 -7.92 23.75
C ARG A 52 17.61 -6.98 22.62
N GLU A 53 16.73 -7.42 21.71
CA GLU A 53 16.30 -6.62 20.57
C GLU A 53 14.78 -6.53 20.50
N LEU A 54 14.29 -5.30 20.35
CA LEU A 54 12.88 -5.00 20.14
C LEU A 54 12.73 -4.09 18.92
N ASP A 55 12.14 -4.63 17.85
CA ASP A 55 11.82 -3.86 16.65
C ASP A 55 10.31 -3.57 16.60
N LEU A 56 9.95 -2.31 16.83
CA LEU A 56 8.60 -1.76 16.67
C LEU A 56 8.54 -0.77 15.51
N SER A 57 9.45 -0.81 14.54
CA SER A 57 9.38 0.02 13.34
C SER A 57 8.02 -0.14 12.62
N TYR A 58 7.60 0.87 11.87
CA TYR A 58 6.31 0.84 11.14
C TYR A 58 5.07 0.65 12.03
N ASN A 59 5.10 1.07 13.31
CA ASN A 59 3.96 1.06 14.24
C ASN A 59 3.53 2.48 14.67
N HIS A 60 2.66 2.62 15.67
CA HIS A 60 2.33 3.92 16.26
C HIS A 60 2.47 3.89 17.77
N PRO A 61 3.70 3.79 18.30
CA PRO A 61 3.94 3.75 19.73
C PRO A 61 3.50 5.03 20.47
N GLY A 62 3.19 6.12 19.76
CA GLY A 62 2.86 7.43 20.34
C GLY A 62 4.02 8.05 21.12
N ASP A 63 3.93 9.34 21.45
CA ASP A 63 5.02 10.01 22.19
C ASP A 63 5.22 9.39 23.58
N SER A 64 4.13 8.93 24.21
CA SER A 64 4.17 8.29 25.53
C SER A 64 4.85 6.93 25.48
N GLY A 65 4.53 6.10 24.49
CA GLY A 65 5.16 4.78 24.32
C GLY A 65 6.62 4.88 23.89
N VAL A 66 6.97 5.85 23.02
CA VAL A 66 8.38 6.14 22.69
C VAL A 66 9.16 6.55 23.94
N LYS A 67 8.62 7.46 24.77
CA LYS A 67 9.26 7.86 26.01
C LYS A 67 9.44 6.68 26.95
N LEU A 68 8.39 5.88 27.15
CA LEU A 68 8.41 4.70 28.03
C LEU A 68 9.51 3.70 27.62
N LEU A 69 9.59 3.37 26.34
CA LEU A 69 10.58 2.41 25.84
C LEU A 69 12.01 2.95 25.96
N ASN A 70 12.22 4.23 25.71
CA ASN A 70 13.53 4.88 25.90
C ASN A 70 13.95 4.95 27.36
N ASP A 71 13.01 5.22 28.27
CA ASP A 71 13.30 5.22 29.71
C ASP A 71 13.64 3.81 30.20
N LYS A 72 12.98 2.77 29.65
CA LYS A 72 13.35 1.38 29.94
C LYS A 72 14.74 1.01 29.44
N LEU A 73 15.16 1.51 28.28
CA LEU A 73 16.52 1.29 27.74
C LEU A 73 17.62 1.87 28.65
N LYS A 74 17.30 2.87 29.48
CA LYS A 74 18.22 3.48 30.45
C LYS A 74 18.25 2.74 31.80
N ASP A 75 17.33 1.82 32.05
CA ASP A 75 17.29 1.05 33.29
C ASP A 75 18.50 0.08 33.31
N PRO A 76 19.39 0.14 34.32
CA PRO A 76 20.56 -0.74 34.41
C PRO A 76 20.19 -2.23 34.55
N ASN A 77 18.94 -2.53 34.91
CA ASN A 77 18.43 -3.90 34.98
C ASN A 77 17.79 -4.39 33.67
N CYS A 78 17.75 -3.54 32.63
CA CYS A 78 17.22 -3.91 31.33
C CYS A 78 18.24 -4.69 30.51
N SER A 79 17.81 -5.81 29.92
CA SER A 79 18.61 -6.62 28.99
C SER A 79 18.53 -6.10 27.54
N LEU A 80 17.63 -5.15 27.26
CA LEU A 80 17.42 -4.58 25.93
C LEU A 80 18.62 -3.74 25.51
N GLN A 81 19.19 -4.04 24.36
CA GLN A 81 20.36 -3.37 23.78
C GLN A 81 19.98 -2.60 22.51
N MET A 82 18.98 -3.10 21.77
CA MET A 82 18.53 -2.51 20.51
C MET A 82 17.02 -2.26 20.54
N LEU A 83 16.65 -1.02 20.21
CA LEU A 83 15.27 -0.59 20.05
C LEU A 83 15.13 0.14 18.71
N THR A 84 14.24 -0.35 17.85
CA THR A 84 13.96 0.28 16.54
C THR A 84 12.53 0.80 16.50
N LEU A 85 12.35 2.09 16.21
CA LEU A 85 11.05 2.78 16.19
C LEU A 85 10.77 3.50 14.85
N ASP A 86 11.60 3.27 13.83
CA ASP A 86 11.58 4.04 12.59
C ASP A 86 10.25 3.92 11.82
N HIS A 87 9.96 4.95 11.02
CA HIS A 87 8.80 5.00 10.12
C HIS A 87 7.44 4.83 10.82
N GLY A 88 7.35 5.24 12.08
CA GLY A 88 6.11 5.25 12.85
C GLY A 88 5.13 6.35 12.42
N GLY A 89 3.88 6.25 12.89
CA GLY A 89 2.85 7.29 12.67
C GLY A 89 1.43 6.76 12.83
N HIS A 90 0.48 7.66 13.13
CA HIS A 90 -0.90 7.28 13.46
C HIS A 90 -1.56 6.41 12.39
N PHE A 91 -1.30 6.68 11.10
CA PHE A 91 -1.81 5.88 9.99
C PHE A 91 -1.45 4.39 10.06
N ARG A 92 -0.41 4.00 10.82
CA ARG A 92 -0.01 2.59 10.99
C ARG A 92 -1.08 1.76 11.67
N ILE A 93 -1.93 2.35 12.52
CA ILE A 93 -2.99 1.63 13.26
C ILE A 93 -4.20 1.30 12.38
N THR A 94 -4.30 1.91 11.20
CA THR A 94 -5.34 1.59 10.22
C THR A 94 -5.16 0.12 9.77
N PRO A 95 -6.20 -0.73 9.86
CA PRO A 95 -6.10 -2.12 9.45
C PRO A 95 -6.03 -2.28 7.92
N GLY A 96 -5.40 -3.37 7.48
CA GLY A 96 -5.37 -3.74 6.07
C GLY A 96 -4.55 -2.78 5.20
N LEU A 97 -4.85 -2.78 3.90
CA LEU A 97 -4.18 -1.95 2.90
C LEU A 97 -4.55 -0.47 3.01
N GLN A 98 -5.64 -0.14 3.69
CA GLN A 98 -6.11 1.23 3.90
C GLN A 98 -5.09 2.13 4.61
N LYS A 99 -4.14 1.56 5.37
CA LYS A 99 -3.03 2.33 5.94
C LYS A 99 -2.09 2.94 4.90
N TYR A 100 -2.15 2.46 3.67
CA TYR A 100 -1.36 2.94 2.54
C TYR A 100 -2.22 3.74 1.56
N ALA A 101 -3.45 4.09 1.93
CA ALA A 101 -4.37 4.81 1.06
C ALA A 101 -3.74 6.12 0.58
N CYS A 102 -3.77 6.35 -0.73
CA CYS A 102 -3.44 7.61 -1.35
C CYS A 102 -4.62 8.15 -2.16
N ASP A 103 -4.78 9.46 -2.15
CA ASP A 103 -5.65 10.15 -3.09
C ASP A 103 -4.89 10.37 -4.39
N LEU A 104 -5.56 10.08 -5.51
CA LEU A 104 -5.03 10.25 -6.86
C LEU A 104 -5.99 11.13 -7.65
N ALA A 105 -5.44 12.08 -8.39
CA ALA A 105 -6.17 12.95 -9.29
C ALA A 105 -5.76 12.66 -10.74
N LEU A 106 -6.73 12.56 -11.65
CA LEU A 106 -6.49 12.34 -13.07
C LEU A 106 -5.93 13.60 -13.72
N ASP A 107 -4.83 13.47 -14.46
CA ASP A 107 -4.17 14.58 -15.15
C ASP A 107 -4.87 14.90 -16.48
N PRO A 108 -5.54 16.07 -16.59
CA PRO A 108 -6.22 16.47 -17.83
C PRO A 108 -5.27 16.65 -19.02
N ASN A 109 -3.98 16.86 -18.79
CA ASN A 109 -2.98 17.01 -19.85
C ASN A 109 -2.60 15.67 -20.50
N THR A 110 -2.85 14.56 -19.80
CA THR A 110 -2.62 13.21 -20.34
C THR A 110 -3.88 12.60 -20.96
N ALA A 111 -5.06 13.04 -20.52
CA ALA A 111 -6.34 12.45 -20.91
C ALA A 111 -6.58 12.46 -22.42
N HIS A 112 -6.93 11.30 -22.97
CA HIS A 112 -7.37 11.21 -24.36
C HIS A 112 -8.59 12.10 -24.62
N ALA A 113 -8.71 12.64 -25.84
CA ALA A 113 -9.77 13.59 -26.19
C ALA A 113 -11.20 13.00 -26.07
N GLN A 114 -11.37 11.69 -26.08
CA GLN A 114 -12.69 11.04 -25.87
C GLN A 114 -12.98 10.69 -24.40
N LEU A 115 -12.16 11.16 -23.46
CA LEU A 115 -12.44 11.05 -22.03
C LEU A 115 -12.83 12.42 -21.49
N ILE A 116 -13.99 12.50 -20.83
CA ILE A 116 -14.34 13.67 -20.01
C ILE A 116 -13.99 13.39 -18.56
N LEU A 117 -13.26 14.33 -17.93
CA LEU A 117 -12.93 14.27 -16.51
C LEU A 117 -13.96 15.07 -15.70
N SER A 118 -14.34 14.56 -14.54
CA SER A 118 -15.32 15.20 -13.65
C SER A 118 -14.99 14.96 -12.17
N GLU A 119 -15.81 15.52 -11.27
CA GLU A 119 -15.69 15.34 -9.81
C GLU A 119 -14.31 15.74 -9.27
N GLY A 120 -13.79 16.88 -9.72
CA GLY A 120 -12.44 17.31 -9.35
C GLY A 120 -11.37 16.34 -9.82
N ASN A 121 -11.49 15.87 -11.08
CA ASN A 121 -10.59 14.91 -11.72
C ASN A 121 -10.51 13.54 -11.04
N ARG A 122 -11.55 13.11 -10.30
CA ARG A 122 -11.61 11.76 -9.72
C ARG A 122 -12.30 10.73 -10.60
N THR A 123 -13.02 11.18 -11.62
CA THR A 123 -13.82 10.33 -12.51
C THR A 123 -13.48 10.61 -13.96
N ALA A 124 -13.29 9.55 -14.75
CA ALA A 124 -13.18 9.61 -16.20
C ALA A 124 -14.33 8.86 -16.85
N LYS A 125 -14.92 9.44 -17.89
CA LYS A 125 -16.00 8.82 -18.66
C LYS A 125 -15.72 8.93 -20.16
N HIS A 126 -15.92 7.83 -20.88
CA HIS A 126 -15.88 7.84 -22.34
C HIS A 126 -17.05 8.64 -22.93
N VAL A 127 -16.77 9.43 -23.96
CA VAL A 127 -17.72 10.23 -24.72
C VAL A 127 -17.41 10.16 -26.21
N GLU A 128 -18.46 10.05 -27.04
CA GLU A 128 -18.29 9.94 -28.50
C GLU A 128 -17.63 11.18 -29.11
N LYS A 129 -18.03 12.37 -28.64
CA LYS A 129 -17.48 13.64 -29.12
C LYS A 129 -16.15 13.95 -28.43
N LYS A 130 -15.14 14.30 -29.24
CA LYS A 130 -13.85 14.79 -28.73
C LYS A 130 -14.03 16.06 -27.90
N GLN A 131 -13.45 16.04 -26.71
CA GLN A 131 -13.39 17.15 -25.77
C GLN A 131 -12.34 18.16 -26.25
N PRO A 132 -12.57 19.46 -26.04
CA PRO A 132 -11.71 20.54 -26.52
C PRO A 132 -10.48 20.73 -25.64
N TYR A 133 -9.76 19.65 -25.32
CA TYR A 133 -8.53 19.75 -24.55
C TYR A 133 -7.41 20.40 -25.38
N PRO A 134 -6.57 21.26 -24.77
CA PRO A 134 -5.40 21.81 -25.47
C PRO A 134 -4.44 20.71 -25.93
N ASP A 135 -3.76 20.96 -27.04
CA ASP A 135 -2.66 20.10 -27.47
C ASP A 135 -1.58 20.03 -26.38
N HIS A 136 -1.13 18.81 -26.08
CA HIS A 136 -0.13 18.57 -25.05
C HIS A 136 0.76 17.37 -25.42
N PRO A 137 2.09 17.44 -25.19
CA PRO A 137 3.01 16.34 -25.52
C PRO A 137 2.67 15.04 -24.76
N ASP A 138 2.18 15.15 -23.53
CA ASP A 138 1.82 13.98 -22.70
C ASP A 138 0.43 13.42 -22.97
N ARG A 139 -0.37 14.06 -23.84
CA ARG A 139 -1.72 13.63 -24.18
C ARG A 139 -1.69 12.35 -24.99
N PHE A 140 -2.45 11.34 -24.54
CA PHE A 140 -2.72 10.17 -25.36
C PHE A 140 -3.57 10.54 -26.59
N GLU A 141 -3.14 10.10 -27.77
CA GLU A 141 -3.82 10.41 -29.04
C GLU A 141 -4.59 9.25 -29.66
N LEU A 142 -4.12 8.02 -29.45
CA LEU A 142 -4.75 6.81 -30.01
C LEU A 142 -5.42 5.94 -28.95
N CYS A 143 -4.92 6.02 -27.72
CA CYS A 143 -5.30 5.16 -26.62
C CYS A 143 -6.26 5.93 -25.69
N GLU A 144 -7.47 5.42 -25.46
CA GLU A 144 -8.46 6.02 -24.54
C GLU A 144 -8.05 5.87 -23.07
N GLN A 145 -6.98 6.58 -22.69
CA GLN A 145 -6.31 6.47 -21.41
C GLN A 145 -6.10 7.84 -20.78
N VAL A 146 -5.87 7.83 -19.47
CA VAL A 146 -5.51 8.99 -18.66
C VAL A 146 -4.60 8.50 -17.53
N LEU A 147 -3.62 9.31 -17.16
CA LEU A 147 -2.78 9.07 -15.98
C LEU A 147 -3.22 9.93 -14.81
N CYS A 148 -2.74 9.57 -13.62
CA CYS A 148 -2.82 10.44 -12.47
C CYS A 148 -1.66 11.45 -12.48
N GLU A 149 -1.86 12.60 -11.83
CA GLU A 149 -0.85 13.65 -11.66
C GLU A 149 0.30 13.17 -10.76
N GLU A 150 -0.02 12.34 -9.76
CA GLU A 150 0.91 11.90 -8.75
C GLU A 150 1.88 10.82 -9.27
N SER A 151 3.14 10.94 -8.83
CA SER A 151 4.12 9.86 -8.96
C SER A 151 4.13 9.05 -7.66
N LEU A 152 3.86 7.75 -7.76
CA LEU A 152 3.83 6.89 -6.58
C LEU A 152 5.25 6.67 -6.02
N THR A 153 5.40 6.80 -4.71
CA THR A 153 6.63 6.49 -3.98
C THR A 153 6.31 5.64 -2.76
N GLY A 154 7.11 4.59 -2.52
CA GLY A 154 6.90 3.68 -1.41
C GLY A 154 5.70 2.77 -1.57
N ARG A 155 4.91 2.63 -0.50
CA ARG A 155 3.73 1.76 -0.48
C ARG A 155 2.49 2.58 -0.68
N CYS A 156 1.75 2.30 -1.74
CA CYS A 156 0.55 3.02 -2.12
C CYS A 156 -0.60 2.04 -2.27
N TYR A 157 -1.78 2.47 -1.85
CA TYR A 157 -3.04 1.78 -2.04
C TYR A 157 -4.08 2.75 -2.55
N TRP A 158 -4.83 2.37 -3.56
CA TRP A 158 -5.99 3.13 -4.02
C TRP A 158 -7.04 2.18 -4.52
N GLU A 159 -8.23 2.70 -4.72
CA GLU A 159 -9.35 1.92 -5.19
C GLU A 159 -10.00 2.59 -6.40
N VAL A 160 -10.34 1.77 -7.40
CA VAL A 160 -10.98 2.24 -8.62
C VAL A 160 -12.32 1.56 -8.74
N LYS A 161 -13.35 2.35 -9.04
CA LYS A 161 -14.69 1.87 -9.37
C LYS A 161 -14.97 2.16 -10.85
N TRP A 162 -15.61 1.23 -11.55
CA TRP A 162 -15.99 1.39 -12.95
C TRP A 162 -17.44 0.97 -13.24
N SER A 163 -17.89 1.23 -14.46
CA SER A 163 -19.13 0.70 -15.02
C SER A 163 -18.87 0.18 -16.43
N GLY A 164 -19.48 -0.95 -16.79
CA GLY A 164 -19.17 -1.64 -18.04
C GLY A 164 -17.81 -2.31 -17.99
N THR A 165 -16.86 -1.84 -18.81
CA THR A 165 -15.49 -2.38 -18.87
C THR A 165 -14.54 -1.51 -18.04
N GLY A 166 -13.79 -2.12 -17.14
CA GLY A 166 -12.79 -1.44 -16.32
C GLY A 166 -11.38 -1.63 -16.87
N LEU A 167 -10.61 -0.55 -16.96
CA LEU A 167 -9.17 -0.60 -17.21
C LEU A 167 -8.46 0.15 -16.09
N VAL A 168 -7.56 -0.52 -15.39
CA VAL A 168 -6.70 0.10 -14.37
C VAL A 168 -5.27 -0.23 -14.70
N GLY A 169 -4.38 0.77 -14.70
CA GLY A 169 -3.00 0.59 -15.11
C GLY A 169 -2.00 1.23 -14.17
N LEU A 170 -0.77 0.72 -14.21
CA LEU A 170 0.40 1.31 -13.61
C LEU A 170 1.47 1.45 -14.70
N THR A 171 2.16 2.59 -14.76
CA THR A 171 3.19 2.81 -15.77
C THR A 171 4.30 3.71 -15.29
N TYR A 172 5.49 3.53 -15.85
CA TYR A 172 6.55 4.52 -15.76
C TYR A 172 6.24 5.74 -16.63
N LYS A 173 6.74 6.91 -16.23
CA LYS A 173 6.50 8.19 -16.94
C LYS A 173 6.82 8.14 -18.44
N GLY A 174 7.84 7.36 -18.83
CA GLY A 174 8.32 7.24 -20.21
C GLY A 174 7.53 6.32 -21.14
N ILE A 175 6.26 6.03 -20.85
CA ILE A 175 5.36 5.35 -21.80
C ILE A 175 5.07 6.27 -23.00
N ILE A 176 4.95 5.65 -24.18
CA ILE A 176 4.64 6.34 -25.44
C ILE A 176 3.18 6.81 -25.43
N ARG A 177 2.91 8.02 -25.94
CA ARG A 177 1.56 8.64 -25.92
C ARG A 177 0.88 8.72 -27.28
N LYS A 178 1.68 8.76 -28.34
CA LYS A 178 1.25 9.25 -29.66
C LYS A 178 0.99 8.16 -30.69
N SER A 179 1.71 7.03 -30.62
CA SER A 179 1.63 6.01 -31.67
C SER A 179 1.97 4.61 -31.20
N GLY A 180 1.43 3.61 -31.91
CA GLY A 180 1.77 2.20 -31.77
C GLY A 180 1.01 1.47 -30.67
N ALA A 181 1.10 0.14 -30.69
CA ALA A 181 0.54 -0.71 -29.63
C ALA A 181 1.16 -0.39 -28.26
N ASP A 182 2.40 0.11 -28.27
CA ASP A 182 3.13 0.49 -27.06
C ASP A 182 2.50 1.65 -26.28
N CYS A 183 1.50 2.37 -26.81
CA CYS A 183 0.76 3.36 -26.00
C CYS A 183 -0.24 2.73 -25.03
N TRP A 184 -0.67 1.48 -25.25
CA TRP A 184 -1.67 0.82 -24.41
C TRP A 184 -1.04 0.25 -23.15
N PHE A 185 -1.70 0.42 -21.99
CA PHE A 185 -1.25 -0.18 -20.73
C PHE A 185 -1.22 -1.70 -20.84
N GLY A 186 -0.08 -2.29 -20.46
CA GLY A 186 0.17 -3.73 -20.49
C GLY A 186 0.68 -4.26 -21.84
N LEU A 187 0.63 -3.48 -22.93
CA LEU A 187 1.15 -3.90 -24.24
C LEU A 187 2.59 -3.44 -24.49
N ASN A 188 3.30 -3.04 -23.44
CA ASN A 188 4.71 -2.63 -23.47
C ASN A 188 5.41 -3.08 -22.17
N GLU A 189 6.74 -3.00 -22.15
CA GLU A 189 7.56 -3.33 -20.97
C GLU A 189 7.49 -2.30 -19.83
N LYS A 190 6.92 -1.12 -20.08
CA LYS A 190 6.88 0.01 -19.13
C LYS A 190 5.57 0.13 -18.36
N SER A 191 4.64 -0.79 -18.56
CA SER A 191 3.32 -0.72 -17.96
C SER A 191 2.73 -2.08 -17.64
N TRP A 192 1.81 -2.04 -16.69
CA TRP A 192 0.91 -3.12 -16.33
C TRP A 192 -0.51 -2.59 -16.53
N GLY A 193 -1.37 -3.36 -17.17
CA GLY A 193 -2.77 -3.05 -17.36
C GLY A 193 -3.61 -4.19 -16.84
N MET A 194 -4.59 -3.92 -16.00
CA MET A 194 -5.61 -4.88 -15.62
C MET A 194 -6.90 -4.52 -16.34
N TYR A 195 -7.38 -5.47 -17.12
CA TYR A 195 -8.65 -5.38 -17.82
C TYR A 195 -9.71 -6.18 -17.07
N CYS A 196 -10.86 -5.55 -16.83
CA CYS A 196 -11.96 -6.12 -16.08
C CYS A 196 -13.23 -6.10 -16.91
N ARG A 197 -13.82 -7.28 -17.15
CA ARG A 197 -15.13 -7.43 -17.77
C ARG A 197 -15.92 -8.52 -17.05
N ASP A 198 -17.05 -8.15 -16.45
CA ASP A 198 -17.90 -9.03 -15.64
C ASP A 198 -17.14 -9.70 -14.47
N ILE A 199 -16.83 -10.99 -14.60
CA ILE A 199 -16.09 -11.79 -13.60
C ILE A 199 -14.69 -12.18 -14.09
N ILE A 200 -14.30 -11.72 -15.29
CA ILE A 200 -13.03 -12.02 -15.92
C ILE A 200 -12.08 -10.84 -15.68
N TYR A 201 -10.94 -11.16 -15.09
CA TYR A 201 -9.86 -10.22 -14.79
C TYR A 201 -8.63 -10.69 -15.53
N THR A 202 -8.11 -9.88 -16.44
CA THR A 202 -6.91 -10.22 -17.21
C THR A 202 -5.86 -9.17 -16.95
N VAL A 203 -4.70 -9.60 -16.47
CA VAL A 203 -3.55 -8.72 -16.26
C VAL A 203 -2.61 -8.84 -17.46
N TRP A 204 -2.24 -7.70 -18.01
CA TRP A 204 -1.39 -7.53 -19.15
C TRP A 204 -0.07 -6.86 -18.75
N HIS A 205 1.03 -7.39 -19.25
CA HIS A 205 2.35 -6.78 -19.18
C HIS A 205 3.21 -7.27 -20.33
N ASN A 206 3.92 -6.35 -21.01
CA ASN A 206 4.80 -6.66 -22.13
C ASN A 206 4.14 -7.58 -23.18
N ASN A 207 2.91 -7.22 -23.57
CA ASN A 207 2.10 -7.95 -24.55
C ASN A 207 1.77 -9.41 -24.15
N LYS A 208 1.95 -9.76 -22.88
CA LYS A 208 1.56 -11.05 -22.31
C LYS A 208 0.40 -10.85 -21.34
N SER A 209 -0.57 -11.74 -21.41
CA SER A 209 -1.76 -11.72 -20.57
C SER A 209 -1.82 -12.93 -19.66
N THR A 210 -2.28 -12.73 -18.43
CA THR A 210 -2.62 -13.80 -17.49
C THR A 210 -4.01 -13.53 -16.95
N ASP A 211 -4.89 -14.52 -17.07
CA ASP A 211 -6.21 -14.47 -16.46
C ASP A 211 -6.11 -14.77 -14.97
N ILE A 212 -6.85 -13.99 -14.18
CA ILE A 212 -6.93 -14.10 -12.73
C ILE A 212 -8.36 -14.48 -12.37
N SER A 213 -8.51 -15.47 -11.51
CA SER A 213 -9.79 -15.84 -10.94
C SER A 213 -10.34 -14.66 -10.12
N GLY A 214 -11.43 -14.07 -10.62
CA GLY A 214 -12.18 -13.06 -9.90
C GLY A 214 -13.02 -13.63 -8.77
N PRO A 215 -13.65 -12.75 -7.96
CA PRO A 215 -14.68 -13.16 -7.02
C PRO A 215 -15.85 -13.84 -7.75
N SER A 216 -16.55 -14.73 -7.04
CA SER A 216 -17.71 -15.47 -7.55
C SER A 216 -18.94 -14.59 -7.86
N SER A 217 -18.92 -13.34 -7.38
CA SER A 217 -19.95 -12.34 -7.65
C SER A 217 -19.34 -11.18 -8.45
N ARG A 218 -20.17 -10.52 -9.25
CA ARG A 218 -19.75 -9.35 -10.04
C ARG A 218 -19.36 -8.23 -9.09
N THR A 219 -18.12 -7.75 -9.20
CA THR A 219 -17.68 -6.54 -8.54
C THR A 219 -17.23 -5.54 -9.60
N ASN A 220 -17.44 -4.26 -9.32
CA ASN A 220 -17.02 -3.17 -10.19
C ASN A 220 -16.01 -2.26 -9.50
N ARG A 221 -15.28 -2.83 -8.54
CA ARG A 221 -14.34 -2.15 -7.67
C ARG A 221 -13.11 -3.04 -7.50
N VAL A 222 -11.93 -2.42 -7.62
CA VAL A 222 -10.64 -3.07 -7.34
C VAL A 222 -9.83 -2.19 -6.41
N GLY A 223 -9.19 -2.80 -5.43
CA GLY A 223 -8.09 -2.21 -4.69
C GLY A 223 -6.76 -2.56 -5.34
N VAL A 224 -5.95 -1.55 -5.61
CA VAL A 224 -4.59 -1.72 -6.13
C VAL A 224 -3.62 -1.36 -5.03
N TYR A 225 -2.69 -2.26 -4.73
CA TYR A 225 -1.57 -2.01 -3.85
C TYR A 225 -0.25 -2.15 -4.61
N VAL A 226 0.64 -1.18 -4.43
CA VAL A 226 1.96 -1.16 -5.05
C VAL A 226 3.00 -0.92 -3.96
N ASP A 227 4.04 -1.77 -3.92
CA ASP A 227 5.27 -1.51 -3.16
C ASP A 227 6.40 -1.16 -4.14
N VAL A 228 6.71 0.13 -4.24
CA VAL A 228 7.72 0.65 -5.17
C VAL A 228 9.16 0.35 -4.70
N PHE A 229 9.36 0.10 -3.40
CA PHE A 229 10.68 -0.21 -2.85
C PHE A 229 10.99 -1.72 -2.88
N GLY A 230 9.95 -2.56 -2.75
CA GLY A 230 10.07 -3.98 -2.99
C GLY A 230 10.36 -4.23 -4.47
N ARG A 231 11.33 -5.09 -4.79
CA ARG A 231 11.53 -5.54 -6.18
C ARG A 231 10.22 -6.19 -6.68
N HIS A 232 9.49 -5.48 -7.54
CA HIS A 232 8.42 -5.97 -8.42
C HIS A 232 7.18 -6.61 -7.77
N SER A 233 6.59 -6.03 -6.72
CA SER A 233 5.29 -6.50 -6.20
C SER A 233 4.17 -5.48 -6.41
N VAL A 234 3.32 -5.76 -7.41
CA VAL A 234 1.99 -5.16 -7.54
C VAL A 234 0.98 -6.21 -7.09
N LEU A 235 0.19 -5.89 -6.06
CA LEU A 235 -0.91 -6.72 -5.60
C LEU A 235 -2.22 -6.10 -6.05
N LEU A 236 -2.99 -6.86 -6.82
CA LEU A 236 -4.35 -6.50 -7.21
C LEU A 236 -5.32 -7.30 -6.36
N GLN A 237 -6.21 -6.61 -5.66
CA GLN A 237 -7.24 -7.23 -4.83
C GLN A 237 -8.61 -6.74 -5.30
N CYS A 238 -9.42 -7.64 -5.86
CA CYS A 238 -10.84 -7.35 -6.11
C CYS A 238 -11.56 -7.24 -4.76
N LEU A 239 -12.39 -6.19 -4.61
CA LEU A 239 -13.09 -5.86 -3.36
C LEU A 239 -14.59 -6.12 -3.46
#